data_AF-A0A8J3JWI4-F1
#
_entry.id   AF-A0A8J3JWI4-F1
#
_cell.length_a   1.000
_cell.length_b   1.000
_cell.length_c   1.000
_cell.angle_alpha   90.00
_cell.angle_beta   90.00
_cell.angle_gamma   90.00
#
_symmetry.space_group_name_H-M   'P 1'
#
loop_
_entity.id
_entity.type
_entity.pdbx_description
1 polymer ?
#
loop_
_entity_poly.entity_id
_entity_poly.type
_entity_poly.pdbx_seq_one_letter_code
_entity_poly.pdbx_strand_id
1 'polypeptide(L)'
;MRRLLAMLSAPVLLTSALVSVGLATPAHAACTSIPSTADPNVTLTVYRVGKSLNVNDKVMLSGFEAGWVESRMNNLPCGDKSSLGVFQQRWDYGWGTPEQIMDPVYASIQYFSRAITCDRNNPSYSPGQVAQCVQRSGFPDRYDQVAGTANSLLASARRVFDIHAGSPTDFTGDGRDDVVVFNQGTLADVYVAASTGSAFAGTSVKWNEFFSVGGETPLTGDVNGDGRDDVITFTHGSNNSGGSADVYVALSTGTGFTGGAKWHDWFAPGAEIAAVGDVNGDGRDDIITFTHDGRGDVYVALSTGSSFGAGVKWHEYFSIAGEYPAVADVNGDGRADLITFTQGPATAADVIVALSTGSSFGASQKWHDLFAVGGELPRVGDVNGDGKADIVTFTCNADADVYAALSNGSGFVGTTVKWNDFFCLGGEFPYLADVNGDGRDDAVVFTKGATNDVYVGLSTGSGFAGGVKWHDFFGLNGETTL
;
A
#
# COMPACT_ATOMS: atom_id res chain seq x y z
N MET A 1 -45.31 -6.71 80.60
CA MET A 1 -46.07 -7.78 79.90
C MET A 1 -45.73 -7.67 78.42
N ARG A 2 -45.04 -8.67 77.83
CA ARG A 2 -45.62 -9.65 76.86
C ARG A 2 -46.16 -8.93 75.61
N ARG A 3 -45.66 -9.10 74.38
CA ARG A 3 -45.33 -10.36 73.66
C ARG A 3 -44.48 -10.10 72.40
N LEU A 4 -43.54 -11.02 72.16
CA LEU A 4 -43.02 -11.47 70.87
C LEU A 4 -44.18 -11.80 69.89
N LEU A 5 -44.04 -11.46 68.62
CA LEU A 5 -44.67 -12.20 67.53
C LEU A 5 -43.61 -12.52 66.46
N ALA A 6 -43.32 -13.80 66.34
CA ALA A 6 -42.54 -14.39 65.26
C ALA A 6 -43.44 -14.58 64.03
N MET A 7 -42.91 -14.34 62.82
CA MET A 7 -43.41 -14.97 61.61
C MET A 7 -42.24 -15.57 60.84
N LEU A 8 -42.44 -16.86 60.53
CA LEU A 8 -41.50 -17.78 59.94
C LEU A 8 -41.18 -17.41 58.48
N SER A 9 -39.90 -17.58 58.15
CA SER A 9 -39.33 -17.69 56.82
C SER A 9 -39.79 -18.97 56.10
N ALA A 10 -40.31 -18.85 54.88
CA ALA A 10 -40.44 -19.95 53.93
C ALA A 10 -39.39 -19.79 52.80
N PRO A 11 -38.62 -20.83 52.44
CA PRO A 11 -37.65 -20.74 51.36
C PRO A 11 -38.35 -20.91 50.01
N VAL A 12 -38.11 -19.97 49.09
CA VAL A 12 -38.48 -20.11 47.68
C VAL A 12 -37.42 -21.01 47.02
N LEU A 13 -37.81 -22.21 46.59
CA LEU A 13 -37.00 -23.03 45.70
C LEU A 13 -36.99 -22.38 44.31
N LEU A 14 -35.87 -21.76 43.94
CA LEU A 14 -35.59 -21.38 42.56
C LEU A 14 -35.06 -22.64 41.85
N THR A 15 -35.86 -23.23 40.97
CA THR A 15 -35.41 -24.30 40.08
C THR A 15 -34.67 -23.68 38.90
N SER A 16 -33.35 -23.86 38.87
CA SER A 16 -32.49 -23.44 37.77
C SER A 16 -32.74 -24.35 36.56
N ALA A 17 -33.56 -23.90 35.60
CA ALA A 17 -33.61 -24.53 34.28
C ALA A 17 -32.34 -24.12 33.52
N LEU A 18 -31.37 -25.03 33.43
CA LEU A 18 -30.26 -24.93 32.49
C LEU A 18 -30.83 -25.02 31.06
N VAL A 19 -31.01 -23.86 30.41
CA VAL A 19 -31.14 -23.81 28.96
C VAL A 19 -29.75 -24.09 28.39
N SER A 20 -29.55 -25.32 27.93
CA SER A 20 -28.44 -25.64 27.04
C SER A 20 -28.66 -24.86 25.74
N VAL A 21 -27.99 -23.71 25.61
CA VAL A 21 -27.80 -23.07 24.31
C VAL A 21 -26.74 -23.92 23.62
N GLY A 22 -27.18 -24.89 22.83
CA GLY A 22 -26.29 -25.56 21.89
C GLY A 22 -25.74 -24.51 20.93
N LEU A 23 -24.49 -24.10 21.12
CA LEU A 23 -23.73 -23.42 20.07
C LEU A 23 -23.67 -24.40 18.91
N ALA A 24 -24.43 -24.13 17.85
CA ALA A 24 -24.30 -24.87 16.62
C ALA A 24 -22.86 -24.69 16.13
N THR A 25 -22.11 -25.79 16.06
CA THR A 25 -20.83 -25.81 15.36
C THR A 25 -21.09 -25.33 13.92
N PRO A 26 -20.39 -24.31 13.42
CA PRO A 26 -20.54 -23.90 12.02
C PRO A 26 -20.33 -25.12 11.13
N ALA A 27 -21.22 -25.32 10.16
CA ALA A 27 -21.15 -26.46 9.26
C ALA A 27 -19.83 -26.43 8.49
N HIS A 28 -19.02 -27.48 8.63
CA HIS A 28 -17.77 -27.65 7.89
C HIS A 28 -18.08 -27.89 6.41
N ALA A 29 -17.79 -26.89 5.57
CA ALA A 29 -17.87 -27.04 4.12
C ALA A 29 -16.48 -27.42 3.60
N ALA A 30 -16.37 -28.60 3.00
CA ALA A 30 -15.22 -28.90 2.14
C ALA A 30 -15.27 -27.99 0.92
N CYS A 31 -14.13 -27.45 0.49
CA CYS A 31 -14.10 -26.64 -0.72
C CYS A 31 -14.46 -27.50 -1.94
N THR A 32 -15.56 -27.16 -2.61
CA THR A 32 -15.97 -27.82 -3.86
C THR A 32 -15.01 -27.50 -5.01
N SER A 33 -14.37 -26.33 -4.94
CA SER A 33 -13.34 -25.87 -5.86
C SER A 33 -12.50 -24.78 -5.19
N ILE A 34 -11.19 -24.81 -5.39
CA ILE A 34 -10.28 -23.72 -5.02
C ILE A 34 -10.04 -22.88 -6.29
N PRO A 35 -10.11 -21.53 -6.24
CA PRO A 35 -9.77 -20.69 -7.37
C PRO A 35 -8.40 -21.03 -7.94
N SER A 36 -8.27 -21.02 -9.27
CA SER A 36 -6.99 -21.33 -9.94
C SER A 36 -5.98 -20.19 -9.87
N THR A 37 -6.44 -18.98 -9.54
CA THR A 37 -5.64 -17.75 -9.44
C THR A 37 -5.62 -17.24 -8.00
N ALA A 38 -4.60 -16.44 -7.66
CA ALA A 38 -4.53 -15.75 -6.39
C ALA A 38 -5.50 -14.57 -6.33
N ASP A 39 -5.93 -14.23 -5.11
CA ASP A 39 -6.65 -12.99 -4.80
C ASP A 39 -5.61 -11.87 -4.56
N PRO A 40 -5.58 -10.80 -5.38
CA PRO A 40 -4.61 -9.72 -5.24
C PRO A 40 -4.67 -9.01 -3.88
N ASN A 41 -5.86 -8.84 -3.30
CA ASN A 41 -6.04 -8.14 -2.02
C ASN A 41 -5.56 -8.97 -0.84
N VAL A 42 -5.81 -10.28 -0.88
CA VAL A 42 -5.23 -11.21 0.10
C VAL A 42 -3.71 -11.22 -0.02
N THR A 43 -3.19 -11.24 -1.26
CA THR A 43 -1.75 -11.22 -1.54
C THR A 43 -1.08 -9.96 -0.98
N LEU A 44 -1.66 -8.79 -1.22
CA LEU A 44 -1.17 -7.51 -0.69
C LEU A 44 -1.26 -7.45 0.84
N THR A 45 -2.35 -7.95 1.42
CA THR A 45 -2.51 -7.99 2.88
C THR A 45 -1.44 -8.85 3.55
N VAL A 46 -1.15 -10.04 3.01
CA VAL A 46 -0.09 -10.93 3.50
C VAL A 46 1.27 -10.22 3.43
N TYR A 47 1.55 -9.50 2.35
CA TYR A 47 2.79 -8.72 2.21
C TYR A 47 2.89 -7.60 3.26
N ARG A 48 1.86 -6.76 3.41
CA ARG A 48 1.79 -5.66 4.38
C ARG A 48 2.04 -6.18 5.80
N VAL A 49 1.43 -7.30 6.18
CA VAL A 49 1.64 -7.91 7.52
C VAL A 49 3.06 -8.47 7.69
N GLY A 50 3.63 -9.08 6.65
CA GLY A 50 5.03 -9.52 6.74
C GLY A 50 5.97 -8.33 6.95
N LYS A 51 5.73 -7.22 6.25
CA LYS A 51 6.48 -5.96 6.41
C LYS A 51 6.28 -5.35 7.80
N SER A 52 5.06 -5.33 8.32
CA SER A 52 4.78 -4.81 9.67
C SER A 52 5.50 -5.55 10.78
N LEU A 53 5.68 -6.86 10.61
CA LEU A 53 6.41 -7.72 11.53
C LEU A 53 7.93 -7.75 11.28
N ASN A 54 8.43 -6.94 10.35
CA ASN A 54 9.83 -6.86 9.96
C ASN A 54 10.44 -8.25 9.66
N VAL A 55 9.69 -9.09 8.93
CA VAL A 55 10.18 -10.42 8.57
C VAL A 55 11.27 -10.32 7.49
N ASN A 56 12.27 -11.20 7.56
CA ASN A 56 13.28 -11.29 6.51
C ASN A 56 12.70 -11.90 5.22
N ASP A 57 13.39 -11.75 4.08
CA ASP A 57 12.91 -12.24 2.77
C ASP A 57 12.59 -13.74 2.76
N LYS A 58 13.35 -14.55 3.51
CA LYS A 58 13.12 -15.99 3.61
C LYS A 58 11.80 -16.31 4.32
N VAL A 59 11.53 -15.64 5.43
CA VAL A 59 10.27 -15.78 6.16
C VAL A 59 9.10 -15.22 5.34
N MET A 60 9.29 -14.08 4.66
CA MET A 60 8.29 -13.53 3.73
C MET A 60 7.92 -14.57 2.66
N LEU A 61 8.92 -15.10 1.96
CA LEU A 61 8.70 -16.08 0.89
C LEU A 61 8.00 -17.35 1.41
N SER A 62 8.33 -17.81 2.63
CA SER A 62 7.64 -18.96 3.25
C SER A 62 6.13 -18.73 3.38
N GLY A 63 5.69 -17.49 3.71
CA GLY A 63 4.28 -17.14 3.78
C GLY A 63 3.61 -17.20 2.40
N PHE A 64 4.30 -16.76 1.36
CA PHE A 64 3.78 -16.83 0.00
C PHE A 64 3.67 -18.28 -0.52
N GLU A 65 4.66 -19.13 -0.21
CA GLU A 65 4.60 -20.56 -0.52
C GLU A 65 3.46 -21.25 0.24
N ALA A 66 3.33 -20.98 1.54
CA ALA A 66 2.27 -21.54 2.36
C ALA A 66 0.88 -21.10 1.86
N GLY A 67 0.65 -19.81 1.67
CA GLY A 67 -0.63 -19.31 1.17
C GLY A 67 -0.99 -19.89 -0.19
N TRP A 68 -0.01 -20.04 -1.10
CA TRP A 68 -0.25 -20.65 -2.40
C TRP A 68 -0.57 -22.15 -2.32
N VAL A 69 0.15 -22.92 -1.51
CA VAL A 69 -0.10 -24.36 -1.33
C VAL A 69 -1.46 -24.61 -0.67
N GLU A 70 -1.80 -23.82 0.35
CA GLU A 70 -2.99 -24.05 1.17
C GLU A 70 -4.27 -23.57 0.49
N SER A 71 -4.24 -22.43 -0.20
CA SER A 71 -5.47 -21.79 -0.71
C SER A 71 -5.32 -21.17 -2.11
N ARG A 72 -4.17 -21.37 -2.77
CA ARG A 72 -3.77 -20.57 -3.95
C ARG A 72 -3.74 -19.06 -3.65
N MET A 73 -3.47 -18.67 -2.40
CA MET A 73 -3.52 -17.28 -1.92
C MET A 73 -4.92 -16.66 -2.00
N ASN A 74 -5.94 -17.41 -1.55
CA ASN A 74 -7.33 -16.95 -1.47
C ASN A 74 -7.86 -17.09 -0.04
N ASN A 75 -8.70 -16.17 0.43
CA ASN A 75 -9.30 -16.27 1.75
C ASN A 75 -10.57 -17.16 1.74
N LEU A 76 -10.39 -18.46 1.97
CA LEU A 76 -11.45 -19.45 1.75
C LEU A 76 -12.34 -19.68 2.99
N PRO A 77 -13.68 -19.60 2.88
CA PRO A 77 -14.61 -19.95 3.97
C PRO A 77 -14.84 -21.47 4.10
N CYS A 78 -13.94 -22.28 3.55
CA CYS A 78 -14.02 -23.73 3.44
C CYS A 78 -12.62 -24.36 3.57
N GLY A 79 -12.57 -25.66 3.85
CA GLY A 79 -11.31 -26.40 4.00
C GLY A 79 -11.50 -27.85 4.45
N ASP A 80 -10.40 -28.58 4.70
CA ASP A 80 -10.48 -29.87 5.40
C ASP A 80 -10.79 -29.65 6.88
N LYS A 81 -11.77 -30.39 7.41
CA LYS A 81 -12.24 -30.26 8.80
C LYS A 81 -12.58 -28.80 9.14
N SER A 82 -11.86 -28.21 10.08
CA SER A 82 -12.02 -26.87 10.65
C SER A 82 -11.09 -25.83 10.02
N SER A 83 -10.41 -26.17 8.93
CA SER A 83 -9.50 -25.25 8.23
C SER A 83 -10.26 -24.15 7.51
N LEU A 84 -9.80 -22.91 7.68
CA LEU A 84 -10.34 -21.71 7.03
C LEU A 84 -9.23 -20.73 6.64
N GLY A 85 -9.55 -19.82 5.73
CA GLY A 85 -8.73 -18.67 5.36
C GLY A 85 -7.52 -18.98 4.49
N VAL A 86 -6.69 -17.96 4.27
CA VAL A 86 -5.55 -17.99 3.33
C VAL A 86 -4.51 -19.06 3.64
N PHE A 87 -4.30 -19.36 4.91
CA PHE A 87 -3.35 -20.37 5.38
C PHE A 87 -4.00 -21.69 5.79
N GLN A 88 -5.30 -21.87 5.55
CA GLN A 88 -6.09 -23.04 5.95
C GLN A 88 -5.90 -23.40 7.44
N GLN A 89 -5.89 -22.37 8.28
CA GLN A 89 -5.67 -22.48 9.72
C GLN A 89 -6.89 -23.10 10.41
N ARG A 90 -6.66 -23.85 11.49
CA ARG A 90 -7.71 -24.62 12.18
C ARG A 90 -8.11 -23.97 13.50
N TRP A 91 -9.36 -23.55 13.62
CA TRP A 91 -9.86 -22.87 14.82
C TRP A 91 -9.88 -23.77 16.07
N ASP A 92 -10.01 -25.09 15.89
CA ASP A 92 -9.93 -26.10 16.96
C ASP A 92 -8.48 -26.50 17.34
N TYR A 93 -7.45 -25.88 16.72
CA TYR A 93 -6.02 -26.14 16.96
C TYR A 93 -5.25 -24.91 17.46
N GLY A 94 -5.95 -23.92 18.03
CA GLY A 94 -5.33 -22.77 18.69
C GLY A 94 -4.79 -21.71 17.71
N TRP A 95 -5.35 -21.65 16.50
CA TRP A 95 -5.04 -20.60 15.54
C TRP A 95 -5.89 -19.34 15.70
N GLY A 96 -7.07 -19.42 16.35
CA GLY A 96 -8.01 -18.32 16.54
C GLY A 96 -9.46 -18.80 16.42
N THR A 97 -10.44 -17.91 16.62
CA THR A 97 -11.85 -18.22 16.31
C THR A 97 -12.07 -18.26 14.78
N PRO A 98 -13.17 -18.87 14.27
CA PRO A 98 -13.49 -18.85 12.84
C PRO A 98 -13.47 -17.45 12.21
N GLU A 99 -13.98 -16.45 12.92
CA GLU A 99 -14.02 -15.05 12.46
C GLU A 99 -12.61 -14.45 12.38
N GLN A 100 -11.75 -14.76 13.35
CA GLN A 100 -10.37 -14.27 13.38
C GLN A 100 -9.52 -14.89 12.27
N ILE A 101 -9.59 -16.20 12.05
CA ILE A 101 -8.78 -16.86 11.01
C ILE A 101 -9.30 -16.61 9.59
N MET A 102 -10.55 -16.11 9.46
CA MET A 102 -11.09 -15.57 8.21
C MET A 102 -10.69 -14.11 7.97
N ASP A 103 -10.02 -13.45 8.91
CA ASP A 103 -9.38 -12.14 8.67
C ASP A 103 -7.94 -12.36 8.19
N PRO A 104 -7.61 -12.01 6.93
CA PRO A 104 -6.27 -12.20 6.39
C PRO A 104 -5.18 -11.47 7.18
N VAL A 105 -5.49 -10.34 7.84
CA VAL A 105 -4.51 -9.63 8.69
C VAL A 105 -4.16 -10.50 9.89
N TYR A 106 -5.17 -10.95 10.63
CA TYR A 106 -4.98 -11.81 11.81
C TYR A 106 -4.31 -13.13 11.45
N ALA A 107 -4.79 -13.82 10.40
CA ALA A 107 -4.23 -15.09 9.96
C ALA A 107 -2.75 -14.96 9.58
N SER A 108 -2.37 -13.86 8.92
CA SER A 108 -0.97 -13.55 8.57
C SER A 108 -0.12 -13.26 9.78
N ILE A 109 -0.62 -12.49 10.76
CA ILE A 109 0.09 -12.23 12.02
C ILE A 109 0.40 -13.55 12.73
N GLN A 110 -0.58 -14.44 12.83
CA GLN A 110 -0.44 -15.75 13.45
C GLN A 110 0.58 -16.63 12.70
N TYR A 111 0.57 -16.62 11.37
CA TYR A 111 1.52 -17.38 10.56
C TYR A 111 2.95 -16.85 10.75
N PHE A 112 3.17 -15.57 10.47
CA PHE A 112 4.51 -14.98 10.49
C PHE A 112 5.15 -14.99 11.88
N SER A 113 4.38 -14.78 12.94
CA SER A 113 4.88 -14.90 14.32
C SER A 113 5.48 -16.29 14.61
N ARG A 114 4.86 -17.35 14.09
CA ARG A 114 5.37 -18.73 14.19
C ARG A 114 6.55 -18.95 13.25
N ALA A 115 6.51 -18.41 12.03
CA ALA A 115 7.57 -18.53 11.03
C ALA A 115 8.88 -17.88 11.50
N ILE A 116 8.83 -16.67 12.07
CA ILE A 116 9.98 -15.99 12.69
C ILE A 116 10.63 -16.87 13.74
N THR A 117 9.82 -17.49 14.61
CA THR A 117 10.33 -18.38 15.66
C THR A 117 10.97 -19.63 15.07
N CYS A 118 10.38 -20.21 14.02
CA CYS A 118 10.95 -21.38 13.38
C CYS A 118 12.28 -21.08 12.68
N ASP A 119 12.34 -19.99 11.91
CA ASP A 119 13.55 -19.56 11.22
C ASP A 119 14.71 -19.31 12.20
N ARG A 120 14.44 -18.60 13.30
CA ARG A 120 15.42 -18.35 14.36
C ARG A 120 15.99 -19.65 14.94
N ASN A 121 15.15 -20.66 15.14
CA ASN A 121 15.57 -21.95 15.69
C ASN A 121 16.23 -22.85 14.64
N ASN A 122 16.01 -22.61 13.35
CA ASN A 122 16.46 -23.44 12.24
C ASN A 122 17.00 -22.57 11.09
N PRO A 123 18.10 -21.83 11.28
CA PRO A 123 18.56 -20.82 10.34
C PRO A 123 18.94 -21.38 8.96
N SER A 124 19.24 -22.68 8.87
CA SER A 124 19.56 -23.37 7.62
C SER A 124 18.35 -23.82 6.81
N TYR A 125 17.12 -23.66 7.33
CA TYR A 125 15.92 -24.05 6.60
C TYR A 125 15.73 -23.21 5.35
N SER A 126 15.26 -23.83 4.27
CA SER A 126 14.69 -23.16 3.11
C SER A 126 13.37 -22.45 3.47
N PRO A 127 12.86 -21.52 2.63
CA PRO A 127 11.52 -20.97 2.79
C PRO A 127 10.44 -22.07 2.96
N GLY A 128 10.48 -23.13 2.15
CA GLY A 128 9.48 -24.19 2.21
C GLY A 128 9.59 -25.05 3.46
N GLN A 129 10.80 -25.23 3.99
CA GLN A 129 11.03 -25.87 5.28
C GLN A 129 10.51 -25.01 6.45
N VAL A 130 10.62 -23.69 6.37
CA VAL A 130 9.98 -22.77 7.33
C VAL A 130 8.46 -22.88 7.24
N ALA A 131 7.88 -22.90 6.03
CA ALA A 131 6.45 -23.09 5.83
C ALA A 131 5.95 -24.41 6.43
N GLN A 132 6.68 -25.50 6.17
CA GLN A 132 6.37 -26.81 6.72
C GLN A 132 6.48 -26.84 8.26
N CYS A 133 7.46 -26.15 8.84
CA CYS A 133 7.62 -26.07 10.29
C CYS A 133 6.41 -25.41 10.98
N VAL A 134 5.81 -24.41 10.32
CA VAL A 134 4.63 -23.70 10.79
C VAL A 134 3.35 -24.53 10.57
N GLN A 135 3.15 -25.02 9.34
CA GLN A 135 1.92 -25.71 8.93
C GLN A 135 1.85 -27.17 9.41
N ARG A 136 2.99 -27.84 9.55
CA ARG A 136 3.12 -29.26 9.93
C ARG A 136 2.26 -30.17 9.05
N SER A 137 2.32 -29.95 7.74
CA SER A 137 1.57 -30.73 6.75
C SER A 137 2.10 -32.17 6.65
N GLY A 138 1.25 -33.10 6.18
CA GLY A 138 1.65 -34.48 5.89
C GLY A 138 2.54 -34.63 4.64
N PHE A 139 2.75 -33.54 3.89
CA PHE A 139 3.53 -33.53 2.65
C PHE A 139 4.57 -32.39 2.67
N PRO A 140 5.69 -32.56 3.39
CA PRO A 140 6.64 -31.49 3.69
C PRO A 140 7.27 -30.85 2.44
N ASP A 141 7.51 -31.63 1.39
CA ASP A 141 8.25 -31.16 0.21
C ASP A 141 7.42 -30.28 -0.75
N ARG A 142 6.13 -30.02 -0.45
CA ARG A 142 5.22 -29.31 -1.38
C ARG A 142 5.47 -27.81 -1.46
N TYR A 143 6.01 -27.19 -0.42
CA TYR A 143 6.20 -25.73 -0.39
C TYR A 143 7.36 -25.29 -1.27
N ASP A 144 8.51 -25.96 -1.20
CA ASP A 144 9.67 -25.63 -2.05
C ASP A 144 9.37 -25.82 -3.55
N GLN A 145 8.41 -26.70 -3.90
CA GLN A 145 8.00 -26.93 -5.30
C GLN A 145 7.31 -25.73 -5.94
N VAL A 146 6.76 -24.80 -5.15
CA VAL A 146 6.02 -23.63 -5.65
C VAL A 146 6.79 -22.32 -5.55
N ALA A 147 8.09 -22.37 -5.21
CA ALA A 147 8.93 -21.20 -5.02
C ALA A 147 8.87 -20.22 -6.20
N GLY A 148 8.83 -20.71 -7.44
CA GLY A 148 8.71 -19.86 -8.64
C GLY A 148 7.42 -19.04 -8.65
N THR A 149 6.27 -19.67 -8.37
CA THR A 149 4.98 -18.97 -8.29
C THR A 149 4.92 -18.01 -7.10
N ALA A 150 5.44 -18.42 -5.94
CA ALA A 150 5.48 -17.59 -4.75
C ALA A 150 6.31 -16.31 -4.97
N ASN A 151 7.43 -16.40 -5.68
CA ASN A 151 8.23 -15.24 -6.07
C ASN A 151 7.47 -14.29 -7.01
N SER A 152 6.71 -14.80 -7.97
CA SER A 152 5.88 -13.96 -8.86
C SER A 152 4.78 -13.22 -8.11
N LEU A 153 4.13 -13.88 -7.14
CA LEU A 153 3.13 -13.26 -6.28
C LEU A 153 3.76 -12.18 -5.37
N LEU A 154 4.90 -12.49 -4.76
CA LEU A 154 5.65 -11.54 -3.94
C LEU A 154 6.07 -10.31 -4.74
N ALA A 155 6.56 -10.49 -5.96
CA ALA A 155 6.91 -9.39 -6.85
C ALA A 155 5.68 -8.52 -7.20
N SER A 156 4.51 -9.15 -7.40
CA SER A 156 3.28 -8.42 -7.69
C SER A 156 2.78 -7.63 -6.47
N ALA A 157 2.84 -8.23 -5.28
CA ALA A 157 2.50 -7.54 -4.03
C ALA A 157 3.43 -6.36 -3.76
N ARG A 158 4.73 -6.50 -4.02
CA ARG A 158 5.70 -5.39 -3.94
C ARG A 158 5.30 -4.25 -4.87
N ARG A 159 5.07 -4.54 -6.16
CA ARG A 159 4.66 -3.50 -7.13
C ARG A 159 3.40 -2.74 -6.69
N VAL A 160 2.41 -3.43 -6.10
CA VAL A 160 1.17 -2.80 -5.63
C VAL A 160 1.38 -2.05 -4.31
N PHE A 161 2.20 -2.58 -3.40
CA PHE A 161 2.56 -1.92 -2.15
C PHE A 161 3.35 -0.63 -2.39
N ASP A 162 4.17 -0.61 -3.44
CA ASP A 162 4.93 0.56 -3.86
C ASP A 162 4.13 1.52 -4.77
N ILE A 163 2.81 1.30 -4.94
CA ILE A 163 1.90 2.29 -5.54
C ILE A 163 1.66 3.37 -4.49
N HIS A 164 2.34 4.49 -4.67
CA HIS A 164 2.05 5.73 -4.00
C HIS A 164 1.42 6.66 -5.04
N ALA A 165 0.21 7.12 -4.77
CA ALA A 165 -0.47 8.14 -5.55
C ALA A 165 -0.50 9.39 -4.66
N GLY A 166 0.38 10.35 -4.93
CA GLY A 166 0.64 11.46 -4.01
C GLY A 166 1.36 12.62 -4.70
N SER A 167 1.22 13.78 -4.05
CA SER A 167 1.73 15.10 -4.40
C SER A 167 3.27 15.16 -4.49
N PRO A 168 3.83 16.26 -5.03
CA PRO A 168 5.22 16.67 -4.81
C PRO A 168 5.73 16.49 -3.36
N THR A 169 7.03 16.66 -3.19
CA THR A 169 7.75 16.43 -1.92
C THR A 169 8.52 17.68 -1.51
N ASP A 170 7.97 18.87 -1.70
CA ASP A 170 8.57 20.13 -1.28
C ASP A 170 8.32 20.38 0.22
N PHE A 171 9.08 19.68 1.05
CA PHE A 171 8.99 19.86 2.50
C PHE A 171 9.52 21.22 2.95
N THR A 172 10.37 21.86 2.15
CA THR A 172 11.00 23.15 2.49
C THR A 172 10.15 24.37 2.12
N GLY A 173 9.25 24.24 1.14
CA GLY A 173 8.45 25.30 0.55
C GLY A 173 9.27 26.18 -0.40
N ASP A 174 10.32 25.63 -1.01
CA ASP A 174 11.23 26.36 -1.89
C ASP A 174 10.95 26.18 -3.39
N GLY A 175 9.89 25.44 -3.71
CA GLY A 175 9.42 25.13 -5.05
C GLY A 175 10.20 24.01 -5.72
N ARG A 176 10.90 23.17 -4.95
CA ARG A 176 11.63 22.01 -5.44
C ARG A 176 11.29 20.80 -4.61
N ASP A 177 11.09 19.70 -5.30
CA ASP A 177 10.80 18.44 -4.64
C ASP A 177 12.06 17.88 -3.98
N ASP A 178 11.90 17.52 -2.70
CA ASP A 178 12.90 16.85 -1.89
C ASP A 178 12.74 15.33 -1.99
N VAL A 179 13.58 14.57 -1.29
CA VAL A 179 13.34 13.13 -1.10
C VAL A 179 13.24 12.80 0.39
N VAL A 180 12.36 11.87 0.72
CA VAL A 180 12.16 11.42 2.09
C VAL A 180 12.33 9.91 2.19
N VAL A 181 12.93 9.49 3.30
CA VAL A 181 12.98 8.09 3.67
C VAL A 181 12.36 7.89 5.03
N PHE A 182 11.47 6.90 5.07
CA PHE A 182 10.90 6.37 6.28
C PHE A 182 11.69 5.12 6.64
N ASN A 183 12.36 5.18 7.81
CA ASN A 183 12.90 4.11 8.65
C ASN A 183 14.44 4.11 8.84
N GLN A 184 14.90 3.97 10.10
CA GLN A 184 16.07 3.15 10.48
C GLN A 184 15.86 2.49 11.86
N GLY A 185 15.20 1.33 11.90
CA GLY A 185 15.18 0.44 13.06
C GLY A 185 13.86 0.43 13.83
N THR A 186 13.91 0.06 15.12
CA THR A 186 12.70 -0.16 15.95
C THR A 186 11.85 1.10 16.19
N LEU A 187 12.32 2.28 15.74
CA LEU A 187 11.73 3.58 16.05
C LEU A 187 11.11 4.28 14.84
N ALA A 188 11.16 3.72 13.62
CA ALA A 188 10.57 4.30 12.40
C ALA A 188 10.86 5.82 12.26
N ASP A 189 12.15 6.17 12.21
CA ASP A 189 12.60 7.55 12.06
C ASP A 189 12.42 8.04 10.61
N VAL A 190 12.23 9.34 10.41
CA VAL A 190 12.05 9.99 9.10
C VAL A 190 13.21 10.93 8.80
N TYR A 191 13.80 10.80 7.62
CA TYR A 191 14.90 11.64 7.14
C TYR A 191 14.55 12.25 5.79
N VAL A 192 14.80 13.54 5.65
CA VAL A 192 14.65 14.28 4.38
C VAL A 192 16.03 14.67 3.87
N ALA A 193 16.25 14.50 2.56
CA ALA A 193 17.34 15.14 1.84
C ALA A 193 16.73 16.20 0.92
N ALA A 194 16.93 17.47 1.28
CA ALA A 194 16.32 18.60 0.58
C ALA A 194 17.01 18.85 -0.76
N SER A 195 16.26 19.21 -1.79
CA SER A 195 16.84 19.51 -3.09
C SER A 195 17.56 20.86 -3.12
N THR A 196 18.73 20.84 -3.75
CA THR A 196 19.50 22.06 -4.07
C THR A 196 19.30 22.51 -5.52
N GLY A 197 18.47 21.79 -6.28
CA GLY A 197 18.30 21.91 -7.73
C GLY A 197 19.42 21.28 -8.57
N SER A 198 20.38 20.61 -7.93
CA SER A 198 21.46 19.90 -8.63
C SER A 198 22.01 18.68 -7.88
N ALA A 199 21.50 18.44 -6.68
CA ALA A 199 21.80 17.34 -5.77
C ALA A 199 20.79 17.37 -4.62
N PHE A 200 20.62 16.26 -3.91
CA PHE A 200 19.94 16.27 -2.63
C PHE A 200 20.95 16.48 -1.49
N ALA A 201 20.61 17.32 -0.53
CA ALA A 201 21.47 17.67 0.60
C ALA A 201 20.79 17.31 1.93
N GLY A 202 21.56 16.73 2.84
CA GLY A 202 21.05 16.30 4.14
C GLY A 202 20.86 14.79 4.23
N THR A 203 20.44 14.35 5.43
CA THR A 203 20.17 12.99 5.97
C THR A 203 20.86 12.67 7.29
N SER A 204 21.79 13.51 7.74
CA SER A 204 22.44 13.33 9.05
C SER A 204 21.57 13.78 10.23
N VAL A 205 20.43 14.44 9.95
CA VAL A 205 19.50 14.96 10.95
C VAL A 205 18.14 14.34 10.71
N LYS A 206 17.57 13.80 11.79
CA LYS A 206 16.22 13.25 11.82
C LYS A 206 15.17 14.37 11.80
N TRP A 207 14.21 14.27 10.90
CA TRP A 207 13.09 15.22 10.79
C TRP A 207 11.88 14.80 11.63
N ASN A 208 11.68 13.49 11.82
CA ASN A 208 10.66 12.95 12.72
C ASN A 208 11.04 11.60 13.32
N GLU A 209 10.38 11.22 14.41
CA GLU A 209 10.57 9.94 15.08
C GLU A 209 9.23 9.23 15.31
N PHE A 210 9.23 7.90 15.19
CA PHE A 210 8.05 7.06 15.37
C PHE A 210 6.91 7.40 14.42
N PHE A 211 7.22 7.57 13.14
CA PHE A 211 6.23 7.84 12.10
C PHE A 211 6.31 6.78 10.99
N SER A 212 5.16 6.34 10.47
CA SER A 212 5.06 5.19 9.56
C SER A 212 5.58 3.88 10.18
N VAL A 213 5.16 3.60 11.42
CA VAL A 213 5.58 2.41 12.18
C VAL A 213 4.90 1.14 11.67
N GLY A 214 5.59 0.00 11.78
CA GLY A 214 4.93 -1.30 11.68
C GLY A 214 4.17 -1.54 10.37
N GLY A 215 4.78 -1.23 9.22
CA GLY A 215 4.21 -1.55 7.90
C GLY A 215 3.03 -0.67 7.49
N GLU A 216 2.82 0.44 8.20
CA GLU A 216 2.05 1.59 7.73
C GLU A 216 2.53 2.06 6.35
N THR A 217 1.61 2.65 5.57
CA THR A 217 1.92 3.22 4.25
C THR A 217 2.09 4.73 4.40
N PRO A 218 3.30 5.29 4.19
CA PRO A 218 3.50 6.73 4.17
C PRO A 218 3.11 7.32 2.80
N LEU A 219 2.58 8.54 2.81
CA LEU A 219 2.34 9.40 1.65
C LEU A 219 2.67 10.86 2.00
N THR A 220 2.72 11.73 1.00
CA THR A 220 3.05 13.16 1.13
C THR A 220 1.99 14.04 0.49
N GLY A 221 1.92 15.28 0.95
CA GLY A 221 1.08 16.34 0.37
C GLY A 221 0.84 17.50 1.32
N ASP A 222 0.57 18.70 0.78
CA ASP A 222 0.25 19.91 1.56
C ASP A 222 -1.18 19.84 2.08
N VAL A 223 -1.39 19.06 3.14
CA VAL A 223 -2.74 18.85 3.70
C VAL A 223 -3.21 20.05 4.52
N ASN A 224 -2.34 21.02 4.78
CA ASN A 224 -2.66 22.19 5.60
C ASN A 224 -2.77 23.51 4.80
N GLY A 225 -2.28 23.53 3.56
CA GLY A 225 -2.35 24.64 2.61
C GLY A 225 -1.31 25.73 2.88
N ASP A 226 -0.16 25.39 3.47
CA ASP A 226 0.91 26.35 3.76
C ASP A 226 2.04 26.39 2.72
N GLY A 227 1.89 25.63 1.64
CA GLY A 227 2.83 25.52 0.54
C GLY A 227 4.02 24.62 0.85
N ARG A 228 3.90 23.74 1.84
CA ARG A 228 4.89 22.70 2.15
C ARG A 228 4.20 21.37 2.25
N ASP A 229 4.80 20.35 1.66
CA ASP A 229 4.27 19.01 1.79
C ASP A 229 4.45 18.50 3.22
N ASP A 230 3.45 17.78 3.70
CA ASP A 230 3.43 17.11 4.99
C ASP A 230 3.64 15.61 4.80
N VAL A 231 3.87 14.87 5.89
CA VAL A 231 3.87 13.40 5.84
C VAL A 231 2.60 12.84 6.47
N ILE A 232 1.98 11.90 5.77
CA ILE A 232 0.73 11.22 6.13
C ILE A 232 1.03 9.73 6.21
N THR A 233 0.40 9.02 7.14
CA THR A 233 0.54 7.56 7.22
C THR A 233 -0.77 6.85 7.50
N PHE A 234 -0.95 5.71 6.83
CA PHE A 234 -2.16 4.87 6.86
C PHE A 234 -1.84 3.53 7.51
N THR A 235 -2.55 3.21 8.60
CA THR A 235 -2.26 1.99 9.38
C THR A 235 -2.92 0.71 8.85
N HIS A 236 -3.88 0.82 7.91
CA HIS A 236 -4.53 -0.31 7.25
C HIS A 236 -5.11 -1.38 8.20
N GLY A 237 -5.55 -0.98 9.40
CA GLY A 237 -6.17 -1.89 10.37
C GLY A 237 -7.40 -2.64 9.84
N SER A 238 -7.76 -3.74 10.51
CA SER A 238 -8.94 -4.56 10.19
C SER A 238 -9.77 -4.85 11.45
N ASN A 239 -11.08 -5.03 11.25
CA ASN A 239 -12.06 -5.16 12.33
C ASN A 239 -11.80 -6.33 13.30
N ASN A 240 -11.13 -7.41 12.87
CA ASN A 240 -10.94 -8.62 13.69
C ASN A 240 -9.50 -8.79 14.22
N SER A 241 -8.55 -7.93 13.81
CA SER A 241 -7.17 -7.94 14.30
C SER A 241 -6.92 -6.96 15.46
N GLY A 242 -7.92 -6.13 15.80
CA GLY A 242 -7.81 -5.11 16.85
C GLY A 242 -7.00 -3.89 16.43
N GLY A 243 -6.59 -3.80 15.16
CA GLY A 243 -5.95 -2.62 14.59
C GLY A 243 -6.97 -1.61 14.08
N SER A 244 -6.81 -0.34 14.47
CA SER A 244 -7.53 0.77 13.84
C SER A 244 -6.93 1.04 12.47
N ALA A 245 -7.74 1.32 11.44
CA ALA A 245 -7.29 1.91 10.16
C ALA A 245 -7.20 3.44 10.30
N ASP A 246 -6.38 3.90 11.22
CA ASP A 246 -6.22 5.32 11.54
C ASP A 246 -5.31 6.01 10.50
N VAL A 247 -5.46 7.33 10.37
CA VAL A 247 -4.59 8.18 9.55
C VAL A 247 -3.89 9.19 10.45
N TYR A 248 -2.57 9.21 10.41
CA TYR A 248 -1.75 10.17 11.15
C TYR A 248 -1.06 11.14 10.20
N VAL A 249 -0.92 12.39 10.64
CA VAL A 249 -0.27 13.46 9.90
C VAL A 249 0.81 14.09 10.78
N ALA A 250 1.97 14.37 10.21
CA ALA A 250 2.99 15.22 10.81
C ALA A 250 3.30 16.37 9.85
N LEU A 251 3.03 17.60 10.30
CA LEU A 251 3.13 18.79 9.45
C LEU A 251 4.59 19.20 9.26
N SER A 252 4.96 19.64 8.07
CA SER A 252 6.28 20.20 7.81
C SER A 252 6.44 21.57 8.46
N THR A 253 7.66 21.83 8.92
CA THR A 253 8.10 23.12 9.45
C THR A 253 9.11 23.80 8.52
N GLY A 254 9.42 23.19 7.38
CA GLY A 254 10.51 23.57 6.47
C GLY A 254 11.90 23.07 6.89
N THR A 255 12.03 22.50 8.10
CA THR A 255 13.32 22.00 8.63
C THR A 255 13.18 20.72 9.48
N GLY A 256 11.98 20.14 9.50
CA GLY A 256 11.57 19.03 10.35
C GLY A 256 10.05 18.87 10.30
N PHE A 257 9.53 17.80 10.89
CA PHE A 257 8.08 17.60 11.01
C PHE A 257 7.60 17.76 12.46
N THR A 258 6.35 18.16 12.65
CA THR A 258 5.70 18.14 13.98
C THR A 258 5.55 16.71 14.51
N GLY A 259 5.19 16.53 15.77
CA GLY A 259 4.78 15.19 16.25
C GLY A 259 3.55 14.69 15.47
N GLY A 260 3.53 13.40 15.14
CA GLY A 260 2.41 12.76 14.45
C GLY A 260 1.11 12.87 15.26
N ALA A 261 0.04 13.34 14.61
CA ALA A 261 -1.29 13.48 15.20
C ALA A 261 -2.31 12.69 14.39
N LYS A 262 -3.26 12.04 15.07
CA LYS A 262 -4.35 11.36 14.37
C LYS A 262 -5.32 12.38 13.76
N TRP A 263 -5.54 12.32 12.46
CA TRP A 263 -6.40 13.24 11.71
C TRP A 263 -7.68 12.58 11.18
N HIS A 264 -7.71 11.25 11.05
CA HIS A 264 -8.91 10.49 10.69
C HIS A 264 -8.90 9.13 11.40
N ASP A 265 -10.08 8.63 11.75
CA ASP A 265 -10.29 7.27 12.24
C ASP A 265 -10.97 6.42 11.16
N TRP A 266 -10.41 5.26 10.86
CA TRP A 266 -10.98 4.30 9.91
C TRP A 266 -11.04 4.78 8.44
N PHE A 267 -9.88 4.89 7.81
CA PHE A 267 -9.72 5.18 6.38
C PHE A 267 -8.69 4.24 5.74
N ALA A 268 -8.92 3.82 4.50
CA ALA A 268 -8.11 2.83 3.79
C ALA A 268 -7.86 1.50 4.56
N PRO A 269 -8.87 0.84 5.17
CA PRO A 269 -8.65 -0.40 5.90
C PRO A 269 -8.12 -1.57 5.04
N GLY A 270 -7.38 -2.50 5.64
CA GLY A 270 -6.99 -3.77 5.00
C GLY A 270 -6.17 -3.62 3.71
N ALA A 271 -6.73 -4.05 2.58
CA ALA A 271 -6.07 -4.08 1.27
C ALA A 271 -6.33 -2.85 0.41
N GLU A 272 -7.10 -1.87 0.91
CA GLU A 272 -7.38 -0.65 0.17
C GLU A 272 -6.09 0.12 -0.15
N ILE A 273 -6.09 0.85 -1.26
CA ILE A 273 -4.97 1.68 -1.70
C ILE A 273 -5.30 3.12 -1.34
N ALA A 274 -4.42 3.78 -0.58
CA ALA A 274 -4.55 5.18 -0.23
C ALA A 274 -3.87 6.07 -1.28
N ALA A 275 -4.37 7.29 -1.43
CA ALA A 275 -3.79 8.34 -2.25
C ALA A 275 -4.01 9.71 -1.58
N VAL A 276 -3.22 10.69 -1.98
CA VAL A 276 -3.27 12.08 -1.50
C VAL A 276 -3.30 13.04 -2.70
N GLY A 277 -4.10 14.10 -2.62
CA GLY A 277 -4.13 15.18 -3.60
C GLY A 277 -5.34 16.10 -3.45
N ASP A 278 -5.23 17.36 -3.85
CA ASP A 278 -6.32 18.33 -3.81
C ASP A 278 -7.39 18.03 -4.86
N VAL A 279 -8.41 17.25 -4.49
CA VAL A 279 -9.48 16.87 -5.42
C VAL A 279 -10.59 17.91 -5.47
N ASN A 280 -10.54 18.94 -4.62
CA ASN A 280 -11.63 19.91 -4.46
C ASN A 280 -11.27 21.34 -4.94
N GLY A 281 -9.97 21.62 -5.12
CA GLY A 281 -9.41 22.87 -5.63
C GLY A 281 -9.31 23.95 -4.56
N ASP A 282 -9.22 23.60 -3.27
CA ASP A 282 -9.10 24.56 -2.17
C ASP A 282 -7.65 24.82 -1.74
N GLY A 283 -6.69 24.21 -2.43
CA GLY A 283 -5.26 24.32 -2.18
C GLY A 283 -4.78 23.48 -1.00
N ARG A 284 -5.57 22.51 -0.54
CA ARG A 284 -5.14 21.51 0.44
C ARG A 284 -5.29 20.13 -0.14
N ASP A 285 -4.29 19.29 0.10
CA ASP A 285 -4.39 17.91 -0.30
C ASP A 285 -5.38 17.12 0.57
N ASP A 286 -6.26 16.39 -0.10
CA ASP A 286 -7.26 15.51 0.50
C ASP A 286 -6.74 14.07 0.55
N ILE A 287 -7.39 13.19 1.32
CA ILE A 287 -7.11 11.75 1.28
C ILE A 287 -8.18 11.00 0.48
N ILE A 288 -7.71 10.07 -0.34
CA ILE A 288 -8.51 9.23 -1.23
C ILE A 288 -8.19 7.78 -0.91
N THR A 289 -9.19 6.91 -0.99
CA THR A 289 -8.94 5.47 -0.97
C THR A 289 -9.72 4.72 -2.04
N PHE A 290 -9.02 3.82 -2.71
CA PHE A 290 -9.56 2.86 -3.65
C PHE A 290 -9.79 1.56 -2.88
N THR A 291 -11.04 1.11 -2.81
CA THR A 291 -11.37 -0.19 -2.20
C THR A 291 -10.61 -1.34 -2.86
N HIS A 292 -10.25 -1.15 -4.13
CA HIS A 292 -9.40 -2.03 -4.92
C HIS A 292 -9.90 -3.49 -4.95
N ASP A 293 -11.21 -3.67 -4.84
CA ASP A 293 -11.87 -4.97 -4.86
C ASP A 293 -12.78 -5.09 -6.10
N GLY A 294 -13.69 -6.07 -6.11
CA GLY A 294 -14.62 -6.26 -7.22
C GLY A 294 -15.68 -5.15 -7.38
N ARG A 295 -15.82 -4.26 -6.39
CA ARG A 295 -16.69 -3.07 -6.48
C ARG A 295 -15.92 -1.86 -6.99
N GLY A 296 -14.64 -1.72 -6.62
CA GLY A 296 -13.82 -0.57 -7.02
C GLY A 296 -14.44 0.77 -6.60
N ASP A 297 -15.08 0.81 -5.43
CA ASP A 297 -15.55 2.06 -4.84
C ASP A 297 -14.35 2.96 -4.48
N VAL A 298 -14.51 4.27 -4.67
CA VAL A 298 -13.52 5.30 -4.31
C VAL A 298 -14.14 6.24 -3.28
N TYR A 299 -13.48 6.37 -2.14
CA TYR A 299 -13.88 7.26 -1.04
C TYR A 299 -12.89 8.41 -0.90
N VAL A 300 -13.41 9.60 -0.58
CA VAL A 300 -12.64 10.82 -0.35
C VAL A 300 -12.99 11.36 1.03
N ALA A 301 -11.97 11.76 1.79
CA ALA A 301 -12.14 12.57 2.99
C ALA A 301 -11.38 13.90 2.82
N LEU A 302 -12.15 14.99 2.80
CA LEU A 302 -11.60 16.32 2.53
C LEU A 302 -10.78 16.85 3.71
N SER A 303 -9.66 17.51 3.42
CA SER A 303 -8.87 18.20 4.44
C SER A 303 -9.55 19.47 4.93
N THR A 304 -9.44 19.71 6.23
CA THR A 304 -9.83 20.97 6.88
C THR A 304 -8.63 21.86 7.22
N GLY A 305 -7.42 21.39 6.88
CA GLY A 305 -6.14 21.96 7.30
C GLY A 305 -5.70 21.62 8.73
N SER A 306 -6.48 20.81 9.45
CA SER A 306 -6.12 20.34 10.80
C SER A 306 -6.68 18.94 11.16
N SER A 307 -7.50 18.38 10.29
CA SER A 307 -8.05 17.02 10.32
C SER A 307 -8.69 16.71 8.97
N PHE A 308 -9.04 15.46 8.71
CA PHE A 308 -9.87 15.09 7.56
C PHE A 308 -11.35 14.98 7.97
N GLY A 309 -12.25 15.33 7.05
CA GLY A 309 -13.69 15.13 7.20
C GLY A 309 -14.08 13.65 7.11
N ALA A 310 -15.37 13.35 7.07
CA ALA A 310 -15.81 11.96 6.89
C ALA A 310 -15.47 11.45 5.49
N GLY A 311 -15.07 10.18 5.39
CA GLY A 311 -14.95 9.47 4.11
C GLY A 311 -16.29 9.33 3.39
N VAL A 312 -16.41 9.92 2.20
CA VAL A 312 -17.62 9.89 1.36
C VAL A 312 -17.31 9.18 0.05
N LYS A 313 -18.20 8.29 -0.40
CA LYS A 313 -18.05 7.65 -1.71
C LYS A 313 -18.25 8.67 -2.82
N TRP A 314 -17.23 8.89 -3.65
CA TRP A 314 -17.24 9.85 -4.75
C TRP A 314 -17.29 9.18 -6.13
N HIS A 315 -16.89 7.91 -6.23
CA HIS A 315 -16.96 7.13 -7.46
C HIS A 315 -17.14 5.64 -7.15
N GLU A 316 -17.58 4.86 -8.15
CA GLU A 316 -17.73 3.40 -8.08
C GLU A 316 -17.16 2.73 -9.32
N TYR A 317 -16.74 1.47 -9.20
CA TYR A 317 -16.16 0.69 -10.28
C TYR A 317 -14.95 1.36 -10.97
N PHE A 318 -13.99 1.82 -10.16
CA PHE A 318 -12.76 2.44 -10.63
C PHE A 318 -11.53 1.84 -9.92
N SER A 319 -10.51 1.51 -10.70
CA SER A 319 -9.27 0.88 -10.21
C SER A 319 -9.55 -0.41 -9.41
N ILE A 320 -10.21 -1.37 -10.04
CA ILE A 320 -10.51 -2.68 -9.43
C ILE A 320 -9.22 -3.47 -9.18
N ALA A 321 -9.32 -4.57 -8.43
CA ALA A 321 -8.18 -5.42 -8.07
C ALA A 321 -7.28 -5.76 -9.28
N GLY A 322 -6.00 -5.40 -9.20
CA GLY A 322 -4.99 -5.65 -10.25
C GLY A 322 -4.73 -4.47 -11.18
N GLU A 323 -5.52 -3.41 -11.11
CA GLU A 323 -5.25 -2.13 -11.79
C GLU A 323 -4.36 -1.23 -10.92
N TYR A 324 -3.77 -0.18 -11.50
CA TYR A 324 -2.84 0.72 -10.80
C TYR A 324 -3.47 2.10 -10.70
N PRO A 325 -3.95 2.51 -9.50
CA PRO A 325 -4.51 3.84 -9.33
C PRO A 325 -3.42 4.91 -9.25
N ALA A 326 -3.76 6.11 -9.71
CA ALA A 326 -3.01 7.35 -9.51
C ALA A 326 -3.99 8.53 -9.37
N VAL A 327 -3.51 9.64 -8.81
CA VAL A 327 -4.27 10.87 -8.60
C VAL A 327 -3.39 12.05 -9.01
N ALA A 328 -3.86 12.89 -9.94
CA ALA A 328 -3.16 14.12 -10.38
C ALA A 328 -4.09 14.99 -11.23
N ASP A 329 -3.83 16.30 -11.34
CA ASP A 329 -4.58 17.19 -12.24
C ASP A 329 -4.14 16.96 -13.70
N VAL A 330 -4.91 16.16 -14.44
CA VAL A 330 -4.55 15.85 -15.83
C VAL A 330 -5.18 16.82 -16.82
N ASN A 331 -5.99 17.78 -16.35
CA ASN A 331 -6.76 18.68 -17.21
C ASN A 331 -6.41 20.17 -17.05
N GLY A 332 -5.67 20.51 -16.00
CA GLY A 332 -5.16 21.84 -15.69
C GLY A 332 -6.20 22.74 -15.03
N ASP A 333 -7.20 22.18 -14.34
CA ASP A 333 -8.22 22.95 -13.62
C ASP A 333 -7.92 23.16 -12.14
N GLY A 334 -6.74 22.74 -11.68
CA GLY A 334 -6.27 22.84 -10.31
C GLY A 334 -6.87 21.80 -9.37
N ARG A 335 -7.47 20.73 -9.90
CA ARG A 335 -8.05 19.65 -9.10
C ARG A 335 -7.47 18.32 -9.56
N ALA A 336 -7.07 17.51 -8.59
CA ALA A 336 -6.59 16.18 -8.88
C ALA A 336 -7.74 15.27 -9.37
N ASP A 337 -7.49 14.58 -10.47
CA ASP A 337 -8.38 13.62 -11.11
C ASP A 337 -8.00 12.19 -10.75
N LEU A 338 -8.91 11.23 -10.96
CA LEU A 338 -8.56 9.81 -10.84
C LEU A 338 -7.98 9.29 -12.15
N ILE A 339 -6.89 8.54 -12.06
CA ILE A 339 -6.29 7.78 -13.15
C ILE A 339 -6.20 6.32 -12.72
N THR A 340 -6.47 5.39 -13.62
CA THR A 340 -6.10 3.98 -13.42
C THR A 340 -5.48 3.40 -14.68
N PHE A 341 -4.39 2.67 -14.49
CA PHE A 341 -3.76 1.86 -15.52
C PHE A 341 -4.27 0.44 -15.35
N THR A 342 -5.04 -0.07 -16.30
CA THR A 342 -5.65 -1.40 -16.19
C THR A 342 -4.61 -2.52 -16.23
N GLN A 343 -3.42 -2.22 -16.78
CA GLN A 343 -2.30 -3.13 -16.99
C GLN A 343 -2.69 -4.44 -17.70
N GLY A 344 -1.74 -5.35 -17.87
CA GLY A 344 -1.94 -6.62 -18.58
C GLY A 344 -1.31 -6.65 -19.99
N PRO A 345 -1.68 -7.62 -20.85
CA PRO A 345 -1.06 -7.75 -22.17
C PRO A 345 -1.31 -6.51 -23.04
N ALA A 346 -0.54 -6.37 -24.13
CA ALA A 346 -0.65 -5.30 -25.13
C ALA A 346 -1.98 -5.30 -25.93
N THR A 347 -3.04 -5.87 -25.37
CA THR A 347 -4.42 -5.83 -25.87
C THR A 347 -5.40 -5.35 -24.80
N ALA A 348 -4.94 -5.06 -23.59
CA ALA A 348 -5.78 -4.79 -22.42
C ALA A 348 -5.26 -3.69 -21.48
N ALA A 349 -4.04 -3.18 -21.68
CA ALA A 349 -3.43 -2.14 -20.84
C ALA A 349 -3.89 -0.74 -21.29
N ASP A 350 -5.13 -0.37 -20.94
CA ASP A 350 -5.72 0.94 -21.20
C ASP A 350 -5.45 1.90 -20.02
N VAL A 351 -5.57 3.21 -20.26
CA VAL A 351 -5.56 4.25 -19.22
C VAL A 351 -6.94 4.90 -19.15
N ILE A 352 -7.55 4.79 -17.99
CA ILE A 352 -8.90 5.28 -17.71
C ILE A 352 -8.80 6.47 -16.75
N VAL A 353 -9.52 7.54 -17.04
CA VAL A 353 -9.53 8.78 -16.26
C VAL A 353 -10.97 9.10 -15.83
N ALA A 354 -11.14 9.57 -14.60
CA ALA A 354 -12.38 10.18 -14.13
C ALA A 354 -12.09 11.56 -13.54
N LEU A 355 -12.58 12.60 -14.22
CA LEU A 355 -12.28 14.00 -13.86
C LEU A 355 -13.01 14.43 -12.57
N SER A 356 -12.35 15.21 -11.73
CA SER A 356 -12.95 15.77 -10.52
C SER A 356 -13.93 16.90 -10.84
N THR A 357 -15.08 16.88 -10.16
CA THR A 357 -16.05 17.98 -10.14
C THR A 357 -15.89 18.88 -8.92
N GLY A 358 -14.89 18.61 -8.06
CA GLY A 358 -14.69 19.24 -6.76
C GLY A 358 -15.64 18.76 -5.65
N SER A 359 -16.44 17.73 -5.93
CA SER A 359 -17.40 17.14 -4.99
C SER A 359 -17.79 15.69 -5.30
N SER A 360 -17.33 15.19 -6.44
CA SER A 360 -17.47 13.82 -6.95
C SER A 360 -16.51 13.65 -8.12
N PHE A 361 -16.37 12.43 -8.65
CA PHE A 361 -15.71 12.22 -9.94
C PHE A 361 -16.73 11.95 -11.04
N GLY A 362 -16.45 12.48 -12.24
CA GLY A 362 -17.26 12.27 -13.44
C GLY A 362 -17.20 10.83 -13.94
N ALA A 363 -17.87 10.58 -15.07
CA ALA A 363 -17.84 9.25 -15.70
C ALA A 363 -16.42 8.87 -16.13
N SER A 364 -16.04 7.62 -15.93
CA SER A 364 -14.75 7.09 -16.38
C SER A 364 -14.66 7.08 -17.90
N GLN A 365 -13.55 7.57 -18.43
CA GLN A 365 -13.28 7.67 -19.86
C GLN A 365 -11.93 7.05 -20.18
N LYS A 366 -11.86 6.33 -21.29
CA LYS A 366 -10.57 5.89 -21.81
C LYS A 366 -9.84 7.07 -22.44
N TRP A 367 -8.68 7.41 -21.89
CA TRP A 367 -7.83 8.50 -22.36
C TRP A 367 -6.60 8.01 -23.13
N HIS A 368 -6.20 6.75 -22.91
CA HIS A 368 -5.10 6.12 -23.63
C HIS A 368 -5.30 4.61 -23.78
N ASP A 369 -4.71 4.02 -24.83
CA ASP A 369 -4.65 2.58 -25.08
C ASP A 369 -3.22 2.06 -25.16
N LEU A 370 -2.97 0.87 -24.60
CA LEU A 370 -1.68 0.17 -24.67
C LEU A 370 -0.53 0.92 -23.96
N PHE A 371 -0.78 1.42 -22.75
CA PHE A 371 0.23 2.05 -21.89
C PHE A 371 0.41 1.27 -20.59
N ALA A 372 1.62 1.31 -20.00
CA ALA A 372 1.97 0.53 -18.82
C ALA A 372 1.73 -0.98 -19.01
N VAL A 373 2.28 -1.53 -20.09
CA VAL A 373 2.02 -2.91 -20.52
C VAL A 373 2.74 -3.90 -19.61
N GLY A 374 2.05 -4.97 -19.24
CA GLY A 374 2.64 -6.08 -18.50
C GLY A 374 3.02 -5.71 -17.08
N GLY A 375 4.32 -5.57 -16.81
CA GLY A 375 4.88 -5.30 -15.48
C GLY A 375 5.60 -3.97 -15.38
N GLU A 376 5.39 -3.08 -16.34
CA GLU A 376 5.93 -1.72 -16.28
C GLU A 376 5.33 -0.95 -15.09
N LEU A 377 6.06 0.07 -14.61
CA LEU A 377 5.67 0.88 -13.47
C LEU A 377 5.21 2.27 -13.96
N PRO A 378 3.90 2.56 -13.95
CA PRO A 378 3.40 3.87 -14.32
C PRO A 378 3.59 4.90 -13.20
N ARG A 379 3.81 6.16 -13.58
CA ARG A 379 3.82 7.38 -12.77
C ARG A 379 3.06 8.48 -13.49
N VAL A 380 2.62 9.48 -12.74
CA VAL A 380 1.86 10.62 -13.23
C VAL A 380 2.54 11.89 -12.72
N GLY A 381 2.71 12.89 -13.58
CA GLY A 381 3.43 14.13 -13.25
C GLY A 381 3.57 15.06 -14.46
N ASP A 382 3.69 16.36 -14.26
CA ASP A 382 3.82 17.36 -15.35
C ASP A 382 5.25 17.38 -15.88
N VAL A 383 5.58 16.45 -16.78
CA VAL A 383 6.96 16.32 -17.28
C VAL A 383 7.27 17.33 -18.38
N ASN A 384 6.29 18.09 -18.85
CA ASN A 384 6.44 19.03 -19.96
C ASN A 384 6.31 20.51 -19.54
N GLY A 385 5.75 20.77 -18.37
CA GLY A 385 5.60 22.08 -17.75
C GLY A 385 4.42 22.88 -18.28
N ASP A 386 3.35 22.22 -18.75
CA ASP A 386 2.13 22.89 -19.22
C ASP A 386 1.03 23.01 -18.17
N GLY A 387 1.33 22.62 -16.93
CA GLY A 387 0.41 22.64 -15.79
C GLY A 387 -0.58 21.48 -15.81
N LYS A 388 -0.30 20.42 -16.57
CA LYS A 388 -1.12 19.20 -16.60
C LYS A 388 -0.25 18.00 -16.36
N ALA A 389 -0.73 17.11 -15.52
CA ALA A 389 -0.03 15.87 -15.28
C ALA A 389 -0.09 14.96 -16.51
N ASP A 390 1.09 14.49 -16.91
CA ASP A 390 1.33 13.52 -17.97
C ASP A 390 1.46 12.11 -17.39
N ILE A 391 1.54 11.09 -18.25
CA ILE A 391 1.81 9.72 -17.83
C ILE A 391 3.17 9.25 -18.32
N VAL A 392 3.92 8.61 -17.43
CA VAL A 392 5.22 7.99 -17.72
C VAL A 392 5.20 6.55 -17.25
N THR A 393 5.80 5.64 -18.01
CA THR A 393 5.95 4.24 -17.63
C THR A 393 7.41 3.81 -17.70
N PHE A 394 7.85 3.08 -16.68
CA PHE A 394 9.22 2.62 -16.52
C PHE A 394 9.30 1.10 -16.68
N THR A 395 10.17 0.67 -17.58
CA THR A 395 10.51 -0.74 -17.78
C THR A 395 11.66 -1.11 -16.86
N CYS A 396 11.37 -1.37 -15.59
CA CYS A 396 12.37 -1.69 -14.57
C CYS A 396 12.91 -3.13 -14.70
N ASN A 397 13.65 -3.39 -15.76
CA ASN A 397 14.30 -4.66 -16.08
C ASN A 397 15.66 -4.42 -16.75
N ALA A 398 16.18 -5.36 -17.55
CA ALA A 398 17.46 -5.19 -18.24
C ALA A 398 17.44 -4.15 -19.38
N ASP A 399 16.26 -3.83 -19.92
CA ASP A 399 16.07 -2.81 -20.95
C ASP A 399 16.08 -1.39 -20.36
N ALA A 400 15.53 -1.21 -19.16
CA ALA A 400 15.55 0.05 -18.41
C ALA A 400 14.93 1.27 -19.13
N ASP A 401 14.03 1.00 -20.07
CA ASP A 401 13.37 2.01 -20.90
C ASP A 401 12.35 2.87 -20.13
N VAL A 402 12.17 4.11 -20.59
CA VAL A 402 11.14 5.05 -20.12
C VAL A 402 10.33 5.57 -21.30
N TYR A 403 9.01 5.48 -21.20
CA TYR A 403 8.06 6.00 -22.20
C TYR A 403 7.13 7.01 -21.54
N ALA A 404 6.73 8.05 -22.27
CA ALA A 404 5.78 9.04 -21.78
C ALA A 404 4.70 9.35 -22.82
N ALA A 405 3.51 9.72 -22.33
CA ALA A 405 2.41 10.26 -23.11
C ALA A 405 1.92 11.55 -22.45
N LEU A 406 1.82 12.62 -23.23
CA LEU A 406 1.51 13.95 -22.71
C LEU A 406 0.00 14.18 -22.64
N SER A 407 -0.49 14.79 -21.57
CA SER A 407 -1.88 15.19 -21.48
C SER A 407 -2.16 16.39 -22.39
N ASN A 408 -3.30 16.34 -23.10
CA ASN A 408 -3.85 17.52 -23.76
C ASN A 408 -5.05 18.11 -23.01
N GLY A 409 -5.39 17.57 -21.84
CA GLY A 409 -6.57 17.91 -21.03
C GLY A 409 -7.86 17.20 -21.42
N SER A 410 -7.81 16.27 -22.37
CA SER A 410 -8.94 15.42 -22.77
C SER A 410 -8.53 14.00 -23.17
N GLY A 411 -7.25 13.67 -22.99
CA GLY A 411 -6.61 12.43 -23.39
C GLY A 411 -5.10 12.55 -23.33
N PHE A 412 -4.40 11.41 -23.29
CA PHE A 412 -2.95 11.37 -23.37
C PHE A 412 -2.49 11.16 -24.82
N VAL A 413 -1.36 11.74 -25.20
CA VAL A 413 -0.87 11.75 -26.59
C VAL A 413 0.59 11.28 -26.64
N GLY A 414 0.83 10.27 -27.48
CA GLY A 414 2.15 9.73 -27.80
C GLY A 414 2.49 8.47 -27.00
N THR A 415 2.72 7.33 -27.67
CA THR A 415 3.02 6.05 -26.98
C THR A 415 4.06 5.17 -27.66
N THR A 416 4.98 5.77 -28.38
CA THR A 416 6.10 5.06 -29.01
C THR A 416 7.41 5.83 -28.94
N VAL A 417 7.41 6.96 -28.23
CA VAL A 417 8.60 7.78 -28.05
C VAL A 417 9.22 7.37 -26.73
N LYS A 418 10.38 6.75 -26.84
CA LYS A 418 11.24 6.47 -25.71
C LYS A 418 11.86 7.78 -25.24
N TRP A 419 11.56 8.18 -24.01
CA TRP A 419 12.09 9.40 -23.38
C TRP A 419 13.45 9.17 -22.74
N ASN A 420 13.76 7.92 -22.37
CA ASN A 420 15.08 7.50 -21.90
C ASN A 420 15.27 5.99 -22.17
N ASP A 421 16.49 5.56 -22.50
CA ASP A 421 16.82 4.17 -22.85
C ASP A 421 17.63 3.41 -21.81
N PHE A 422 17.89 4.02 -20.65
CA PHE A 422 18.56 3.36 -19.54
C PHE A 422 18.40 4.16 -18.23
N PHE A 423 17.28 3.97 -17.53
CA PHE A 423 17.01 4.69 -16.28
C PHE A 423 16.69 3.79 -15.07
N CYS A 424 15.80 2.80 -15.23
CA CYS A 424 15.34 1.96 -14.11
C CYS A 424 15.72 0.49 -14.32
N LEU A 425 16.54 -0.09 -13.45
CA LEU A 425 16.89 -1.51 -13.48
C LEU A 425 15.93 -2.37 -12.65
N GLY A 426 16.07 -3.68 -12.82
CA GLY A 426 15.29 -4.69 -12.09
C GLY A 426 15.34 -4.50 -10.57
N GLY A 427 14.18 -4.16 -9.99
CA GLY A 427 14.00 -4.03 -8.54
C GLY A 427 14.22 -2.64 -7.97
N GLU A 428 14.54 -1.66 -8.81
CA GLU A 428 14.60 -0.23 -8.47
C GLU A 428 13.21 0.41 -8.48
N PHE A 429 13.10 1.61 -7.90
CA PHE A 429 11.84 2.31 -7.74
C PHE A 429 11.90 3.72 -8.35
N PRO A 430 11.18 3.96 -9.45
CA PRO A 430 11.15 5.27 -10.09
C PRO A 430 10.04 6.16 -9.51
N TYR A 431 10.22 7.47 -9.60
CA TYR A 431 9.29 8.53 -9.25
C TYR A 431 9.41 9.68 -10.26
N LEU A 432 8.43 10.58 -10.24
CA LEU A 432 8.44 11.86 -10.96
C LEU A 432 8.33 12.98 -9.93
N ALA A 433 9.16 14.02 -10.07
CA ALA A 433 9.24 15.14 -9.14
C ALA A 433 9.99 16.32 -9.76
N ASP A 434 9.56 17.57 -9.57
CA ASP A 434 10.29 18.77 -9.99
C ASP A 434 11.43 19.09 -9.00
N VAL A 435 12.47 18.26 -9.06
CA VAL A 435 13.59 18.35 -8.12
C VAL A 435 14.51 19.53 -8.44
N ASN A 436 14.33 20.20 -9.57
CA ASN A 436 15.17 21.31 -9.99
C ASN A 436 14.47 22.69 -9.94
N GLY A 437 13.13 22.70 -9.83
CA GLY A 437 12.30 23.89 -9.68
C GLY A 437 12.06 24.62 -11.00
N ASP A 438 12.09 23.91 -12.13
CA ASP A 438 11.84 24.50 -13.44
C ASP A 438 10.39 24.32 -13.94
N GLY A 439 9.53 23.78 -13.07
CA GLY A 439 8.13 23.51 -13.31
C GLY A 439 7.90 22.25 -14.14
N ARG A 440 8.89 21.35 -14.23
CA ARG A 440 8.77 20.08 -14.96
C ARG A 440 9.23 18.94 -14.07
N ASP A 441 8.41 17.92 -13.98
CA ASP A 441 8.75 16.75 -13.21
C ASP A 441 9.89 15.97 -13.89
N ASP A 442 10.94 15.75 -13.13
CA ASP A 442 12.13 14.99 -13.49
C ASP A 442 11.95 13.51 -13.12
N ALA A 443 12.65 12.63 -13.82
CA ALA A 443 12.69 11.23 -13.43
C ALA A 443 13.65 11.06 -12.24
N VAL A 444 13.20 10.41 -11.17
CA VAL A 444 14.01 10.06 -10.00
C VAL A 444 13.98 8.54 -9.82
N VAL A 445 15.12 7.91 -9.55
CA VAL A 445 15.16 6.48 -9.23
C VAL A 445 15.99 6.21 -7.99
N PHE A 446 15.42 5.42 -7.09
CA PHE A 446 16.12 4.86 -5.93
C PHE A 446 16.67 3.49 -6.32
N THR A 447 18.00 3.42 -6.40
CA THR A 447 18.69 2.21 -6.86
C THR A 447 18.79 1.18 -5.75
N LYS A 448 18.88 -0.10 -6.13
CA LYS A 448 19.19 -1.18 -5.19
C LYS A 448 20.63 -1.64 -5.36
N GLY A 449 21.42 -1.47 -4.31
CA GLY A 449 22.83 -1.83 -4.32
C GLY A 449 23.48 -1.69 -2.95
N ALA A 450 24.80 -1.89 -2.89
CA ALA A 450 25.55 -1.72 -1.65
C ALA A 450 25.48 -0.29 -1.09
N THR A 451 25.15 0.68 -1.95
CA THR A 451 25.11 2.10 -1.60
C THR A 451 23.71 2.71 -1.65
N ASN A 452 22.68 2.07 -2.24
CA ASN A 452 21.32 2.64 -2.41
C ASN A 452 21.38 4.13 -2.79
N ASP A 453 21.80 4.38 -4.03
CA ASP A 453 22.00 5.72 -4.57
C ASP A 453 20.69 6.27 -5.15
N VAL A 454 20.59 7.59 -5.22
CA VAL A 454 19.49 8.31 -5.90
C VAL A 454 20.02 8.91 -7.19
N TYR A 455 19.42 8.55 -8.32
CA TYR A 455 19.73 9.10 -9.64
C TYR A 455 18.57 9.96 -10.16
N VAL A 456 18.91 11.07 -10.80
CA VAL A 456 17.96 12.02 -11.38
C VAL A 456 18.24 12.18 -12.87
N GLY A 457 17.20 12.06 -13.68
CA GLY A 457 17.19 12.36 -15.11
C GLY A 457 16.31 13.57 -15.36
N LEU A 458 16.93 14.74 -15.51
CA LEU A 458 16.20 16.00 -15.66
C LEU A 458 15.32 16.01 -16.92
N SER A 459 14.10 16.50 -16.79
CA SER A 459 13.19 16.67 -17.91
C SER A 459 13.62 17.81 -18.83
N THR A 460 13.52 17.55 -20.13
CA THR A 460 13.71 18.55 -21.18
C THR A 460 12.39 19.06 -21.75
N GLY A 461 11.25 18.56 -21.23
CA GLY A 461 9.90 18.73 -21.77
C GLY A 461 9.60 17.89 -23.02
N SER A 462 10.54 17.05 -23.45
CA SER A 462 10.35 16.13 -24.59
C SER A 462 11.15 14.82 -24.45
N GLY A 463 11.69 14.56 -23.26
CA GLY A 463 12.62 13.48 -22.95
C GLY A 463 13.31 13.73 -21.60
N PHE A 464 13.89 12.69 -21.02
CA PHE A 464 14.70 12.79 -19.80
C PHE A 464 16.19 12.69 -20.14
N ALA A 465 17.00 13.55 -19.51
CA ALA A 465 18.45 13.43 -19.57
C ALA A 465 18.94 12.10 -18.97
N GLY A 466 20.17 11.71 -19.29
CA GLY A 466 20.80 10.54 -18.67
C GLY A 466 20.92 10.72 -17.15
N GLY A 467 20.68 9.64 -16.40
CA GLY A 467 20.67 9.67 -14.95
C GLY A 467 22.01 10.13 -14.36
N VAL A 468 21.94 11.13 -13.48
CA VAL A 468 23.07 11.63 -12.69
C VAL A 468 22.84 11.30 -11.22
N LYS A 469 23.85 10.78 -10.53
CA LYS A 469 23.74 10.53 -9.09
C LYS A 469 23.64 11.85 -8.33
N TRP A 470 22.55 12.03 -7.60
CA TRP A 470 22.29 13.22 -6.77
C TRP A 470 22.45 12.95 -5.27
N HIS A 471 22.38 11.68 -4.84
CA HIS A 471 22.59 11.28 -3.45
C HIS A 471 23.10 9.83 -3.34
N ASP A 472 23.71 9.47 -2.22
CA ASP A 472 24.11 8.10 -1.88
C ASP A 472 23.73 7.71 -0.44
N PHE A 473 23.53 6.40 -0.22
CA PHE A 473 23.10 5.85 1.06
C PHE A 473 21.72 6.35 1.52
N PHE A 474 20.76 6.36 0.61
CA PHE A 474 19.38 6.79 0.85
C PHE A 474 18.40 5.69 0.40
N GLY A 475 17.44 5.31 1.24
CA GLY A 475 16.51 4.22 0.90
C GLY A 475 17.16 2.84 0.97
N LEU A 476 17.81 2.53 2.09
CA LEU A 476 18.42 1.23 2.34
C LEU A 476 17.37 0.09 2.35
N ASN A 477 17.85 -1.14 2.21
CA ASN A 477 16.99 -2.32 2.19
C ASN A 477 15.99 -2.37 3.37
N GLY A 478 14.71 -2.26 3.05
CA GLY A 478 13.61 -2.36 4.01
C GLY A 478 12.99 -1.01 4.38
N GLU A 479 13.63 0.09 4.00
CA GLU A 479 13.11 1.46 4.11
C GLU A 479 12.09 1.75 2.99
N THR A 480 11.20 2.71 3.23
CA THR A 480 10.26 3.23 2.23
C THR A 480 10.72 4.62 1.84
N THR A 481 10.87 4.90 0.55
CA THR A 481 11.24 6.21 0.01
C THR A 481 10.09 6.83 -0.76
N LEU A 482 9.98 8.16 -0.68
CA LEU A 482 9.13 8.97 -1.55
C LEU A 482 9.98 10.06 -2.19
#